data_AF-A0A0C9YF31-F1
#
_entry.id   AF-A0A0C9YF31-F1
#
_cell.length_a   1.000
_cell.length_b   1.000
_cell.length_c   1.000
_cell.angle_alpha   90.00
_cell.angle_beta   90.00
_cell.angle_gamma   90.00
#
_symmetry.space_group_name_H-M   'P 1'
#
loop_
_entity.id
_entity.type
_entity.pdbx_description
1 polymer ?
#
loop_
_entity_poly.entity_id
_entity_poly.type
_entity_poly.pdbx_seq_one_letter_code
_entity_poly.pdbx_strand_id
1 'polypeptide(L)' 'IRDCLCQRKFELERLEHSYRQTVSEQRLQNHTETSVKQHEPGIVKLSTNYNNMCLQMAALIHQGKAPQGSIAPVLIP' A
#
# COMPACT_ATOMS: atom_id res chain seq x y z
N ILE A 1 -52.78 5.37 -5.88
CA ILE A 1 -52.42 4.16 -5.09
C ILE A 1 -51.34 3.35 -5.79
N ARG A 2 -51.57 2.79 -6.99
CA ARG A 2 -50.56 2.01 -7.74
C ARG A 2 -49.24 2.75 -7.94
N ASP A 3 -49.29 4.00 -8.40
CA ASP A 3 -48.06 4.75 -8.72
C ASP A 3 -47.24 5.06 -7.47
N CYS A 4 -47.89 5.30 -6.32
CA CYS A 4 -47.23 5.42 -5.02
C CYS A 4 -46.53 4.12 -4.61
N LEU A 5 -47.16 2.96 -4.85
CA LEU A 5 -46.56 1.65 -4.55
C LEU A 5 -45.37 1.36 -5.47
N CYS A 6 -45.48 1.67 -6.77
CA CYS A 6 -44.38 1.56 -7.72
C CYS A 6 -43.21 2.45 -7.30
N GLN A 7 -43.48 3.73 -6.98
CA GLN A 7 -42.45 4.66 -6.53
C GLN A 7 -41.76 4.16 -5.26
N ARG A 8 -42.52 3.67 -4.28
CA ARG A 8 -41.97 3.11 -3.04
C ARG A 8 -41.11 1.87 -3.30
N LYS A 9 -41.53 1.00 -4.21
CA LYS A 9 -40.73 -0.16 -4.62
C LYS A 9 -39.39 0.29 -5.23
N PHE A 10 -39.41 1.23 -6.17
CA PHE A 10 -38.18 1.74 -6.79
C PHE A 10 -37.24 2.41 -5.80
N GLU A 11 -37.78 3.15 -4.82
CA GLU A 11 -36.98 3.76 -3.75
C GLU A 11 -36.26 2.69 -2.92
N LEU A 12 -36.96 1.61 -2.55
CA LEU A 12 -36.37 0.51 -1.79
C LEU A 12 -35.31 -0.24 -2.61
N GLU A 13 -35.58 -0.55 -3.87
CA GLU A 13 -34.62 -1.21 -4.77
C GLU A 13 -33.36 -0.36 -4.96
N ARG A 14 -33.52 0.96 -5.14
CA ARG A 14 -32.39 1.89 -5.25
C ARG A 14 -31.58 1.96 -3.95
N LEU A 15 -32.25 1.99 -2.81
CA LEU A 15 -31.59 1.99 -1.50
C LEU A 15 -30.80 0.69 -1.30
N GLU A 16 -31.41 -0.46 -1.55
CA GLU A 16 -30.74 -1.76 -1.46
C GLU A 16 -29.51 -1.82 -2.38
N HIS A 17 -29.66 -1.39 -3.63
CA HIS A 17 -28.55 -1.36 -4.58
C HIS A 17 -27.41 -0.48 -4.08
N SER A 18 -27.70 0.74 -3.64
CA SER A 18 -26.70 1.66 -3.10
C SER A 18 -26.00 1.08 -1.87
N TYR A 19 -26.75 0.45 -0.95
CA TYR A 19 -26.18 -0.19 0.22
C TYR A 19 -25.23 -1.33 -0.15
N ARG A 20 -25.66 -2.22 -1.06
CA ARG A 20 -24.81 -3.33 -1.53
C ARG A 20 -23.53 -2.84 -2.20
N GLN A 21 -23.62 -1.75 -2.98
CA GLN A 21 -22.46 -1.11 -3.58
C GLN A 21 -21.50 -0.60 -2.51
N THR A 22 -21.99 0.17 -1.53
CA THR A 22 -21.14 0.70 -0.44
C THR A 22 -20.44 -0.41 0.36
N VAL A 23 -21.16 -1.49 0.68
CA VAL A 23 -20.58 -2.64 1.40
C VAL A 23 -19.52 -3.34 0.55
N SER A 24 -19.74 -3.47 -0.75
CA SER A 24 -18.75 -4.05 -1.66
C SER A 24 -17.48 -3.20 -1.76
N GLU A 25 -17.62 -1.88 -1.90
CA GLU A 25 -16.51 -0.95 -1.93
C GLU A 25 -15.72 -0.96 -0.62
N GLN A 26 -16.42 -0.97 0.53
CA GLN A 26 -15.78 -1.09 1.83
C GLN A 26 -14.99 -2.39 1.98
N ARG A 27 -15.54 -3.52 1.52
CA ARG A 27 -14.81 -4.81 1.52
C ARG A 27 -13.56 -4.73 0.67
N LEU A 28 -13.64 -4.14 -0.52
CA LEU A 28 -12.48 -3.97 -1.40
C LEU A 28 -11.40 -3.13 -0.72
N GLN A 29 -11.77 -2.01 -0.12
CA GLN A 29 -10.84 -1.15 0.63
C GLN A 29 -10.18 -1.90 1.79
N ASN A 30 -10.96 -2.63 2.59
CA ASN A 30 -10.43 -3.43 3.70
C ASN A 30 -9.45 -4.51 3.22
N HIS A 31 -9.74 -5.16 2.10
CA HIS A 31 -8.83 -6.13 1.50
C HIS A 31 -7.52 -5.47 1.05
N THR A 32 -7.60 -4.35 0.35
CA THR A 32 -6.42 -3.57 -0.07
C THR A 32 -5.60 -3.13 1.15
N GLU A 33 -6.23 -2.58 2.18
CA GLU A 33 -5.55 -2.14 3.40
C GLU A 33 -4.87 -3.32 4.11
N THR A 34 -5.55 -4.47 4.21
CA THR A 34 -4.98 -5.67 4.81
C THR A 34 -3.76 -6.16 4.04
N SER A 35 -3.83 -6.20 2.71
CA SER A 35 -2.69 -6.57 1.87
C SER A 35 -1.53 -5.61 2.05
N VAL A 36 -1.78 -4.29 2.02
CA VAL A 36 -0.71 -3.28 2.25
C VAL A 36 -0.04 -3.49 3.60
N LYS A 37 -0.82 -3.63 4.68
CA LYS A 37 -0.29 -3.84 6.04
C LYS A 37 0.57 -5.10 6.17
N GLN A 38 0.26 -6.16 5.43
CA GLN A 38 1.05 -7.39 5.45
C GLN A 38 2.40 -7.23 4.75
N HIS A 39 2.46 -6.46 3.66
CA HIS A 39 3.67 -6.33 2.85
C HIS A 39 4.57 -5.17 3.29
N GLU A 40 4.01 -4.10 3.84
CA GLU A 40 4.72 -2.89 4.26
C GLU A 40 5.91 -3.18 5.19
N PRO A 41 5.81 -4.00 6.26
CA PRO A 41 6.95 -4.29 7.12
C PRO A 41 8.10 -5.00 6.38
N GLY A 42 7.76 -5.86 5.40
CA GLY A 42 8.74 -6.55 4.59
C GLY A 42 9.51 -5.58 3.68
N ILE A 43 8.79 -4.67 3.02
CA ILE A 43 9.39 -3.63 2.17
C ILE A 43 10.28 -2.70 2.99
N VAL A 44 9.80 -2.24 4.15
CA VAL A 44 10.58 -1.39 5.06
C VAL A 44 11.84 -2.10 5.55
N LYS A 45 11.74 -3.38 5.91
CA LYS A 45 12.90 -4.19 6.32
C LYS A 45 13.93 -4.34 5.20
N LEU A 46 13.48 -4.59 3.97
CA LEU A 46 14.36 -4.70 2.81
C LEU A 46 15.07 -3.37 2.52
N SER A 47 14.34 -2.27 2.51
CA SER A 47 14.90 -0.92 2.32
C SER A 47 15.93 -0.59 3.41
N THR A 48 15.60 -0.85 4.67
CA THR A 48 16.48 -0.62 5.81
C THR A 48 17.77 -1.44 5.69
N ASN A 49 17.66 -2.73 5.36
CA ASN A 49 18.83 -3.60 5.19
C ASN A 49 19.73 -3.13 4.03
N TYR A 50 19.12 -2.77 2.90
CA TYR A 50 19.83 -2.23 1.75
C TYR A 50 20.57 -0.94 2.10
N ASN A 51 19.88 0.02 2.72
CA ASN A 51 20.44 1.30 3.13
C ASN A 51 21.60 1.12 4.13
N ASN A 52 21.44 0.22 5.10
CA ASN A 52 22.52 -0.12 6.05
C ASN A 52 23.75 -0.69 5.34
N MET A 53 23.56 -1.52 4.31
CA MET A 53 24.67 -2.05 3.52
C MET A 53 25.35 -0.94 2.70
N CYS A 54 24.58 -0.02 2.12
CA CYS A 54 25.14 1.13 1.39
C CYS A 54 25.95 2.05 2.31
N LEU A 55 25.48 2.31 3.53
CA LEU A 55 26.22 3.06 4.54
C LEU A 55 27.52 2.37 4.95
N GLN A 56 27.50 1.04 5.12
CA GLN A 56 28.71 0.26 5.41
C GLN A 56 29.73 0.35 4.26
N MET A 57 29.28 0.24 3.01
CA MET A 57 30.15 0.42 1.84
C MET A 57 30.75 1.83 1.80
N ALA A 58 29.94 2.87 2.02
CA ALA A 58 30.42 4.25 2.09
C ALA A 58 31.48 4.43 3.18
N ALA A 59 31.27 3.83 4.36
CA ALA A 59 32.24 3.87 5.44
C ALA A 59 33.57 3.17 5.08
N LEU A 60 33.53 2.01 4.42
CA LEU A 60 34.73 1.30 3.96
C LEU A 60 35.50 2.08 2.90
N ILE A 61 34.78 2.76 1.99
CA ILE A 61 35.37 3.65 0.99
C ILE A 61 36.06 4.83 1.68
N HIS A 62 35.38 5.50 2.61
CA HIS A 62 35.95 6.61 3.37
C HIS A 62 37.18 6.20 4.21
N GLN A 63 37.19 4.98 4.74
CA GLN A 63 38.34 4.43 5.48
C GLN A 63 39.51 4.01 4.57
N GLY A 64 39.39 4.13 3.24
CA GLY A 64 40.41 3.67 2.29
C GLY A 64 40.59 2.16 2.25
N LYS A 65 39.62 1.39 2.76
CA LYS A 65 39.64 -0.07 2.79
C LYS A 65 39.01 -0.70 1.54
N ALA A 66 38.35 0.12 0.71
CA ALA A 66 37.77 -0.31 -0.55
C ALA A 66 38.78 -0.20 -1.71
N PRO A 67 38.65 -1.02 -2.77
CA PRO A 67 39.43 -0.87 -3.99
C PRO A 67 39.33 0.54 -4.59
N GLN A 68 40.38 0.99 -5.28
CA GLN A 68 40.36 2.31 -5.93
C GLN A 68 39.22 2.44 -6.94
N GLY A 69 38.53 3.58 -6.90
CA GLY A 69 37.37 3.85 -7.75
C GLY A 69 36.04 3.26 -7.25
N SER A 70 36.00 2.66 -6.07
CA SER A 70 34.76 2.17 -5.47
C SER A 70 33.79 3.31 -5.15
N ILE A 71 32.51 3.16 -5.51
CA ILE A 71 31.44 4.13 -5.28
C ILE A 71 30.30 3.41 -4.54
N ALA A 72 29.80 4.01 -3.45
CA ALA A 72 28.67 3.47 -2.71
C ALA A 72 27.35 3.70 -3.48
N PRO A 73 26.39 2.76 -3.44
CA PRO A 73 25.08 2.95 -4.05
C PRO A 73 24.24 4.06 -3.38
N VAL A 74 23.23 4.55 -4.10
CA VAL A 74 22.29 5.57 -3.61
C VAL A 74 21.27 4.95 -2.66
N LEU A 75 20.96 5.64 -1.57
CA LEU A 75 19.97 5.19 -0.59
C LEU A 75 18.54 5.27 -1.15
N ILE A 76 17.71 4.32 -0.72
CA ILE A 76 16.27 4.33 -1.01
C ILE A 76 15.57 5.25 0.02
N PRO A 77 14.77 6.24 -0.44
CA PRO A 77 13.98 7.11 0.45
C PRO A 77 13.01 6.36 1.37
#